data_AF-A0A432WQ58-F1
#
_entry.id   AF-A0A432WQ58-F1
#
_cell.length_a   1.000
_cell.length_b   1.000
_cell.length_c   1.000
_cell.angle_alpha   90.00
_cell.angle_beta   90.00
_cell.angle_gamma   90.00
#
_symmetry.space_group_name_H-M   'P 1'
#
loop_
_entity.id
_entity.type
_entity.pdbx_description
1 polymer ?
#
loop_
_entity_poly.entity_id
_entity_poly.type
_entity_poly.pdbx_seq_one_letter_code
_entity_poly.pdbx_strand_id
1 'polypeptide(L)'
;MKLLNKGLLVLSFLCLFLVLKSSEERLLFESAGLFFQQFKLGNEIVFNLSCGMLISIWFYFLVVWIPEKKNKKRIKSHFISQYTEFKRNLIMHIVGACREPYETDLLSNLMEPQAFKDYFKEKVTADQERWHVFLNNLDKDLLADILNEFEAFKEATSYLLGNVQVDDDEVFSFLHRINTISITLKGVSVEDDSMKQLSQLLWEILAGFSWVDGYRDYDYFDSMFHKI
;
A
#
# COMPACT_ATOMS: atom_id res chain seq x y z
N MET A 1 15.80 -4.98 7.51
CA MET A 1 15.29 -6.25 8.10
C MET A 1 15.62 -7.54 7.31
N LYS A 2 15.60 -7.55 5.96
CA LYS A 2 15.83 -8.79 5.19
C LYS A 2 17.17 -9.48 5.47
N LEU A 3 18.26 -8.71 5.65
CA LEU A 3 19.59 -9.24 5.98
C LEU A 3 19.66 -9.84 7.39
N LEU A 4 19.07 -9.17 8.39
CA LEU A 4 19.00 -9.65 9.76
C LEU A 4 18.29 -11.01 9.84
N ASN A 5 17.13 -11.15 9.20
CA ASN A 5 16.37 -12.40 9.22
C ASN A 5 17.10 -13.54 8.52
N LYS A 6 17.82 -13.24 7.42
CA LYS A 6 18.70 -14.22 6.77
C LYS A 6 19.84 -14.66 7.70
N GLY A 7 20.47 -13.72 8.40
CA GLY A 7 21.50 -14.00 9.40
C GLY A 7 20.98 -14.89 10.54
N LEU A 8 19.78 -14.60 11.07
CA LEU A 8 19.14 -15.41 12.11
C LEU A 8 18.81 -16.83 11.64
N LEU A 9 18.42 -17.01 10.37
CA LEU A 9 18.20 -18.35 9.80
C LEU A 9 19.49 -19.14 9.63
N VAL A 10 20.57 -18.49 9.16
CA VAL A 10 21.90 -19.13 9.07
C VAL A 10 22.40 -19.52 10.47
N LEU A 11 22.22 -18.64 11.45
CA LEU A 11 22.58 -18.90 12.83
C LEU A 11 21.75 -20.04 13.43
N SER A 12 20.45 -20.11 13.13
CA SER A 12 19.60 -21.23 13.53
C SER A 12 20.11 -22.56 12.96
N PHE A 13 20.48 -22.60 11.67
CA PHE A 13 21.06 -23.79 11.06
C PHE A 13 22.39 -24.19 11.71
N LEU A 14 23.25 -23.22 12.03
CA LEU A 14 24.51 -23.45 12.74
C LEU A 14 24.28 -23.97 14.16
N CYS A 15 23.33 -23.40 14.91
CA CYS A 15 22.95 -23.91 16.23
C CYS A 15 22.37 -25.32 16.15
N LEU A 16 21.58 -25.64 15.13
CA LEU A 16 21.03 -26.98 14.91
C LEU A 16 22.15 -28.00 14.66
N PHE A 17 23.14 -27.63 13.84
CA PHE A 17 24.35 -28.43 13.64
C PHE A 17 25.16 -28.61 14.93
N LEU A 18 25.33 -27.54 15.72
CA LEU A 18 26.04 -27.61 17.00
C LEU A 18 25.32 -28.51 18.00
N VAL A 19 24.00 -28.42 18.12
CA VAL A 19 23.17 -29.31 18.96
C VAL A 19 23.37 -30.77 18.57
N LEU A 20 23.34 -31.08 17.27
CA LEU A 20 23.55 -32.45 16.78
C LEU A 20 24.98 -32.94 17.05
N LYS A 21 25.98 -32.06 16.92
CA LYS A 21 27.40 -32.38 17.16
C LYS A 21 27.70 -32.58 18.65
N SER A 22 27.10 -31.78 19.53
CA SER A 22 27.39 -31.77 20.96
C SER A 22 26.51 -32.72 21.77
N SER A 23 25.49 -33.33 21.14
CA SER A 23 24.64 -34.34 21.78
C SER A 23 25.46 -35.58 22.15
N GLU A 24 25.30 -36.08 23.37
CA GLU A 24 25.92 -37.34 23.81
C GLU A 24 25.16 -38.59 23.29
N GLU A 25 24.02 -38.42 22.58
CA GLU A 25 23.26 -39.52 22.01
C GLU A 25 23.97 -40.16 20.80
N ARG A 26 23.97 -41.50 20.73
CA ARG A 26 24.48 -42.27 19.58
C ARG A 26 23.63 -41.99 18.34
N LEU A 27 23.97 -40.97 17.58
CA LEU A 27 23.44 -40.76 16.23
C LEU A 27 24.09 -41.74 15.23
N LEU A 28 23.31 -42.09 14.19
CA LEU A 28 23.48 -43.18 13.21
C LEU A 28 24.85 -43.31 12.47
N PHE A 29 25.83 -42.44 12.73
CA PHE A 29 27.17 -42.48 12.13
C PHE A 29 28.23 -42.85 13.18
N GLU A 30 28.43 -44.15 13.38
CA GLU A 30 29.38 -44.73 14.37
C GLU A 30 30.84 -44.25 14.21
N SER A 31 31.24 -43.75 13.04
CA SER A 31 32.63 -43.35 12.78
C SER A 31 33.03 -41.96 13.29
N ALA A 32 32.06 -41.11 13.67
CA ALA A 32 32.35 -39.75 14.16
C ALA A 32 32.56 -39.67 15.68
N GLY A 33 32.16 -40.72 16.44
CA GLY A 33 32.13 -40.69 17.91
C GLY A 33 33.49 -40.67 18.61
N LEU A 34 34.58 -41.07 17.95
CA LEU A 34 35.89 -41.24 18.58
C LEU A 34 36.70 -39.94 18.73
N PHE A 35 36.45 -38.90 17.92
CA PHE A 35 37.21 -37.64 18.00
C PHE A 35 36.66 -36.63 19.02
N PHE A 36 35.44 -36.82 19.54
CA PHE A 36 34.70 -35.75 20.22
C PHE A 36 34.28 -36.04 21.68
N GLN A 37 34.59 -37.23 22.22
CA GLN A 37 34.34 -37.56 23.63
C GLN A 37 35.31 -36.91 24.64
N GLN A 38 36.36 -36.21 24.18
CA GLN A 38 37.42 -35.71 25.06
C GLN A 38 37.05 -34.49 25.92
N PHE A 39 35.89 -33.82 25.68
CA PHE A 39 35.53 -32.57 26.36
C PHE A 39 34.04 -32.50 26.77
N LYS A 40 33.57 -33.40 27.65
CA LYS A 40 32.17 -33.47 28.11
C LYS A 40 31.58 -32.13 28.56
N LEU A 41 32.28 -31.41 29.44
CA LEU A 41 31.80 -30.15 30.00
C LEU A 41 31.65 -29.06 28.92
N GLY A 42 32.55 -29.02 27.93
CA GLY A 42 32.46 -28.10 26.79
C GLY A 42 31.30 -28.42 25.86
N ASN A 43 31.05 -29.70 25.59
CA ASN A 43 29.93 -30.14 24.77
C ASN A 43 28.58 -29.79 25.43
N GLU A 44 28.46 -29.95 26.74
CA GLU A 44 27.25 -29.57 27.50
C GLU A 44 26.98 -28.06 27.46
N ILE A 45 28.01 -27.23 27.61
CA ILE A 45 27.89 -25.77 27.47
C ILE A 45 27.41 -25.39 26.06
N VAL A 46 28.06 -25.95 25.02
CA VAL A 46 27.71 -25.67 23.62
C VAL A 46 26.29 -26.12 23.31
N PHE A 47 25.88 -27.29 23.81
CA PHE A 47 24.53 -27.82 23.65
C PHE A 47 23.49 -26.88 24.25
N ASN A 48 23.64 -26.54 25.53
CA ASN A 48 22.70 -25.68 26.25
C ASN A 48 22.59 -24.30 25.63
N LEU A 49 23.73 -23.69 25.25
CA LEU A 49 23.75 -22.39 24.59
C LEU A 49 23.05 -22.43 23.22
N SER A 50 23.32 -23.48 22.44
CA SER A 50 22.72 -23.64 21.10
C SER A 50 21.21 -23.89 21.18
N CYS A 51 20.75 -24.70 22.15
CA CYS A 51 19.33 -24.91 22.43
C CYS A 51 18.64 -23.61 22.86
N GLY A 52 19.23 -22.86 23.79
CA GLY A 52 18.70 -21.56 24.21
C GLY A 52 18.59 -20.58 23.04
N MET A 53 19.64 -20.48 22.22
CA MET A 53 19.65 -19.61 21.05
C MET A 53 18.61 -20.02 20.00
N LEU A 54 18.46 -21.32 19.73
CA LEU A 54 17.42 -21.83 18.83
C LEU A 54 16.02 -21.42 19.30
N ILE A 55 15.72 -21.64 20.59
CA ILE A 55 14.43 -21.28 21.17
C ILE A 55 14.18 -19.77 21.01
N SER A 56 15.17 -18.92 21.31
CA SER A 56 15.05 -17.47 21.14
C SER A 56 14.80 -17.05 19.69
N ILE A 57 15.53 -17.64 18.73
CA ILE A 57 15.36 -17.34 17.30
C ILE A 57 13.95 -17.73 16.84
N TRP A 58 13.49 -18.94 17.19
CA TRP A 58 12.15 -19.39 16.83
C TRP A 58 11.05 -18.55 17.47
N PHE A 59 11.22 -18.17 18.74
CA PHE A 59 10.29 -17.28 19.43
C PHE A 59 10.20 -15.93 18.72
N TYR A 60 11.32 -15.32 18.33
CA TYR A 60 11.32 -14.08 17.53
C TYR A 60 10.52 -14.25 16.23
N PHE A 61 10.74 -15.33 15.48
CA PHE A 61 10.02 -15.56 14.23
C PHE A 61 8.51 -15.72 14.43
N LEU A 62 8.11 -16.49 15.45
CA LEU A 62 6.70 -16.79 15.73
C LEU A 62 5.94 -15.61 16.34
N VAL A 63 6.57 -14.87 17.26
CA VAL A 63 5.90 -13.86 18.08
C VAL A 63 6.07 -12.45 17.51
N VAL A 64 7.17 -12.17 16.80
CA VAL A 64 7.44 -10.82 16.27
C VAL A 64 7.30 -10.82 14.75
N TRP A 65 8.13 -11.60 14.04
CA TRP A 65 8.25 -11.45 12.59
C TRP A 65 7.01 -11.88 11.81
N ILE A 66 6.41 -13.05 12.14
CA ILE A 66 5.21 -13.53 11.45
C ILE A 66 4.02 -12.57 11.67
N PRO A 67 3.68 -12.17 12.92
CA PRO A 67 2.60 -11.21 13.16
C PRO A 67 2.83 -9.87 12.47
N GLU A 68 4.04 -9.33 12.55
CA GLU A 68 4.39 -8.05 11.91
C GLU A 68 4.23 -8.13 10.38
N LYS A 69 4.71 -9.21 9.75
CA LYS A 69 4.56 -9.41 8.30
C LYS A 69 3.10 -9.55 7.87
N LYS A 70 2.29 -10.29 8.65
CA LYS A 70 0.85 -10.42 8.40
C LYS A 70 0.13 -9.07 8.56
N ASN A 71 0.46 -8.32 9.61
CA ASN A 71 -0.14 -7.02 9.87
C ASN A 71 0.19 -6.04 8.74
N LYS A 72 1.46 -5.91 8.35
CA LYS A 72 1.89 -5.08 7.22
C LYS A 72 1.15 -5.43 5.93
N LYS A 73 1.02 -6.72 5.61
CA LYS A 73 0.26 -7.17 4.43
C LYS A 73 -1.21 -6.75 4.50
N ARG A 74 -1.85 -6.93 5.67
CA ARG A 74 -3.26 -6.55 5.87
C ARG A 74 -3.47 -5.05 5.68
N ILE A 75 -2.60 -4.22 6.25
CA ILE A 75 -2.70 -2.75 6.17
C ILE A 75 -2.54 -2.29 4.72
N LYS A 76 -1.53 -2.80 4.00
CA LYS A 76 -1.34 -2.47 2.58
C LYS A 76 -2.53 -2.88 1.72
N SER A 77 -3.03 -4.10 1.91
CA SER A 77 -4.20 -4.59 1.18
C SER A 77 -5.46 -3.76 1.47
N HIS A 78 -5.65 -3.34 2.72
CA HIS A 78 -6.75 -2.47 3.10
C HIS A 78 -6.60 -1.09 2.44
N PHE A 79 -5.42 -0.49 2.47
CA PHE A 79 -5.15 0.80 1.83
C PHE A 79 -5.42 0.78 0.31
N ILE A 80 -4.98 -0.26 -0.40
CA ILE A 80 -5.27 -0.41 -1.85
C ILE A 80 -6.78 -0.52 -2.10
N SER A 81 -7.49 -1.27 -1.25
CA SER A 81 -8.95 -1.36 -1.32
C SER A 81 -9.61 0.00 -1.06
N GLN A 82 -9.13 0.78 -0.09
CA GLN A 82 -9.65 2.13 0.19
C GLN A 82 -9.41 3.08 -0.99
N TYR A 83 -8.26 3.00 -1.64
CA TYR A 83 -8.01 3.77 -2.86
C TYR A 83 -8.97 3.41 -4.01
N THR A 84 -9.25 2.11 -4.18
CA THR A 84 -10.17 1.63 -5.20
C THR A 84 -11.59 2.13 -4.94
N GLU A 85 -12.07 2.05 -3.70
CA GLU A 85 -13.38 2.59 -3.30
C GLU A 85 -13.43 4.11 -3.44
N PHE A 86 -12.38 4.82 -3.03
CA PHE A 86 -12.24 6.27 -3.21
C PHE A 86 -12.42 6.68 -4.67
N LYS A 87 -11.68 6.05 -5.60
CA LYS A 87 -11.83 6.31 -7.05
C LYS A 87 -13.25 6.05 -7.53
N ARG A 88 -13.83 4.92 -7.12
CA ARG A 88 -15.18 4.51 -7.51
C ARG A 88 -16.23 5.52 -7.05
N ASN A 89 -16.15 5.98 -5.81
CA ASN A 89 -17.06 6.96 -5.25
C ASN A 89 -16.93 8.31 -5.96
N LEU A 90 -15.70 8.77 -6.23
CA LEU A 90 -15.49 9.98 -7.04
C LEU A 90 -16.16 9.87 -8.41
N ILE A 91 -15.98 8.76 -9.11
CA ILE A 91 -16.61 8.53 -10.41
C ILE A 91 -18.14 8.53 -10.27
N MET A 92 -18.69 7.90 -9.23
CA MET A 92 -20.13 7.87 -8.97
C MET A 92 -20.70 9.27 -8.76
N HIS A 93 -20.03 10.10 -7.95
CA HIS A 93 -20.40 11.49 -7.71
C HIS A 93 -20.36 12.31 -9.00
N ILE A 94 -19.29 12.17 -9.80
CA ILE A 94 -19.11 12.89 -11.06
C ILE A 94 -20.16 12.49 -12.11
N VAL A 95 -20.37 11.18 -12.32
CA VAL A 95 -21.36 10.68 -13.28
C VAL A 95 -22.78 11.03 -12.84
N GLY A 96 -23.07 10.95 -11.54
CA GLY A 96 -24.35 11.36 -10.97
C GLY A 96 -24.67 12.83 -11.25
N ALA A 97 -23.66 13.70 -11.22
CA ALA A 97 -23.79 15.13 -11.54
C ALA A 97 -24.18 15.38 -13.01
N CYS A 98 -23.78 14.50 -13.93
CA CYS A 98 -24.14 14.63 -15.35
C CYS A 98 -25.64 14.38 -15.61
N ARG A 99 -26.36 13.73 -14.69
CA ARG A 99 -27.81 13.43 -14.76
C ARG A 99 -28.23 12.67 -16.02
N GLU A 100 -27.30 11.92 -16.62
CA GLU A 100 -27.55 11.05 -17.77
C GLU A 100 -27.84 9.62 -17.28
N PRO A 101 -28.80 8.88 -17.87
CA PRO A 101 -28.92 7.45 -17.64
C PRO A 101 -27.66 6.74 -18.12
N TYR A 102 -27.14 5.83 -17.31
CA TYR A 102 -25.95 5.04 -17.68
C TYR A 102 -26.15 3.55 -17.47
N GLU A 103 -25.42 2.75 -18.26
CA GLU A 103 -25.40 1.30 -18.15
C GLU A 103 -24.73 0.83 -16.86
N THR A 104 -25.14 -0.32 -16.34
CA THR A 104 -24.65 -0.86 -15.06
C THR A 104 -23.13 -0.99 -14.99
N ASP A 105 -22.48 -1.28 -16.13
CA ASP A 105 -21.04 -1.50 -16.20
C ASP A 105 -20.22 -0.22 -16.40
N LEU A 106 -20.87 0.94 -16.61
CA LEU A 106 -20.17 2.20 -16.89
C LEU A 106 -19.18 2.55 -15.78
N LEU A 107 -19.62 2.49 -14.51
CA LEU A 107 -18.77 2.88 -13.38
C LEU A 107 -17.51 2.01 -13.29
N SER A 108 -17.62 0.72 -13.57
CA SER A 108 -16.49 -0.22 -13.58
C SER A 108 -15.52 0.10 -14.72
N ASN A 109 -16.04 0.44 -15.91
CA ASN A 109 -15.23 0.81 -17.06
C ASN A 109 -14.47 2.13 -16.84
N LEU A 110 -15.11 3.10 -16.18
CA LEU A 110 -14.51 4.41 -15.89
C LEU A 110 -13.41 4.35 -14.81
N MET A 111 -13.19 3.21 -14.15
CA MET A 111 -12.03 3.03 -13.27
C MET A 111 -10.70 3.06 -14.04
N GLU A 112 -10.73 2.69 -15.32
CA GLU A 112 -9.59 2.75 -16.23
C GLU A 112 -9.35 4.19 -16.72
N PRO A 113 -8.14 4.77 -16.55
CA PRO A 113 -7.91 6.18 -16.82
C PRO A 113 -8.23 6.62 -18.25
N GLN A 114 -7.90 5.77 -19.22
CA GLN A 114 -8.15 6.07 -20.63
C GLN A 114 -9.65 6.06 -20.97
N ALA A 115 -10.41 5.11 -20.41
CA ALA A 115 -11.86 5.05 -20.58
C ALA A 115 -12.54 6.26 -19.92
N PHE A 116 -12.08 6.67 -18.73
CA PHE A 116 -12.54 7.90 -18.07
C PHE A 116 -12.33 9.13 -18.95
N LYS A 117 -11.10 9.29 -19.47
CA LYS A 117 -10.75 10.41 -20.35
C LYS A 117 -11.65 10.47 -21.58
N ASP A 118 -11.80 9.34 -22.26
CA ASP A 118 -12.54 9.28 -23.52
C ASP A 118 -14.03 9.56 -23.31
N TYR A 119 -14.61 9.04 -22.23
CA TYR A 119 -16.00 9.31 -21.86
C TYR A 119 -16.25 10.78 -21.54
N PHE A 120 -15.37 11.43 -20.75
CA PHE A 120 -15.59 12.81 -20.30
C PHE A 120 -15.19 13.88 -21.31
N LYS A 121 -14.37 13.53 -22.31
CA LYS A 121 -14.06 14.38 -23.48
C LYS A 121 -15.12 14.35 -24.57
N GLU A 122 -16.11 13.46 -24.46
CA GLU A 122 -17.19 13.41 -25.43
C GLU A 122 -18.00 14.70 -25.38
N LYS A 123 -18.26 15.26 -26.56
CA LYS A 123 -19.06 16.48 -26.71
C LYS A 123 -20.54 16.18 -26.51
N VAL A 124 -21.15 16.86 -25.55
CA VAL A 124 -22.60 16.87 -25.31
C VAL A 124 -23.26 17.95 -26.17
N THR A 125 -22.57 19.08 -26.38
CA THR A 125 -22.97 20.14 -27.30
C THR A 125 -21.77 20.58 -28.15
N ALA A 126 -21.96 21.53 -29.07
CA ALA A 126 -20.87 22.04 -29.90
C ALA A 126 -19.68 22.58 -29.06
N ASP A 127 -19.99 23.16 -27.90
CA ASP A 127 -19.04 23.91 -27.06
C ASP A 127 -18.78 23.25 -25.70
N GLN A 128 -19.44 22.14 -25.38
CA GLN A 128 -19.32 21.49 -24.06
C GLN A 128 -19.06 19.99 -24.17
N GLU A 129 -18.02 19.57 -23.47
CA GLU A 129 -17.75 18.15 -23.17
C GLU A 129 -18.49 17.73 -21.89
N ARG A 130 -18.70 16.43 -21.67
CA ARG A 130 -19.32 15.91 -20.43
C ARG A 130 -18.64 16.41 -19.16
N TRP A 131 -17.32 16.62 -19.19
CA TRP A 131 -16.58 17.21 -18.06
C TRP A 131 -17.10 18.60 -17.68
N HIS A 132 -17.45 19.42 -18.67
CA HIS A 132 -18.04 20.75 -18.43
C HIS A 132 -19.43 20.63 -17.82
N VAL A 133 -20.22 19.63 -18.24
CA VAL A 133 -21.55 19.36 -17.66
C VAL A 133 -21.42 19.00 -16.18
N PHE A 134 -20.48 18.14 -15.82
CA PHE A 134 -20.17 17.83 -14.41
C PHE A 134 -19.85 19.10 -13.63
N LEU A 135 -18.89 19.91 -14.08
CA LEU A 135 -18.46 21.10 -13.36
C LEU A 135 -19.59 22.13 -13.19
N ASN A 136 -20.45 22.29 -14.21
CA ASN A 136 -21.58 23.19 -14.15
C ASN A 136 -22.69 22.72 -13.19
N ASN A 137 -22.78 21.41 -12.94
CA ASN A 137 -23.78 20.80 -12.06
C ASN A 137 -23.26 20.54 -10.64
N LEU A 138 -22.00 20.90 -10.35
CA LEU A 138 -21.43 20.75 -9.02
C LEU A 138 -22.03 21.80 -8.07
N ASP A 139 -22.80 21.34 -7.09
CA ASP A 139 -23.35 22.17 -6.02
C ASP A 139 -22.58 21.97 -4.69
N LYS A 140 -23.02 22.66 -3.64
CA LYS A 140 -22.37 22.63 -2.32
C LYS A 140 -22.42 21.24 -1.67
N ASP A 141 -23.51 20.50 -1.89
CA ASP A 141 -23.71 19.19 -1.29
C ASP A 141 -22.81 18.16 -1.98
N LEU A 142 -22.78 18.15 -3.31
CA LEU A 142 -21.89 17.27 -4.07
C LEU A 142 -20.41 17.59 -3.86
N LEU A 143 -20.07 18.88 -3.72
CA LEU A 143 -18.71 19.28 -3.33
C LEU A 143 -18.36 18.71 -1.95
N ALA A 144 -19.25 18.83 -0.96
CA ALA A 144 -19.02 18.28 0.37
C ALA A 144 -18.82 16.75 0.33
N ASP A 145 -19.61 16.04 -0.47
CA ASP A 145 -19.46 14.59 -0.65
C ASP A 145 -18.08 14.24 -1.24
N ILE A 146 -17.65 14.91 -2.32
CA ILE A 146 -16.31 14.71 -2.90
C ILE A 146 -15.22 15.00 -1.86
N LEU A 147 -15.33 16.08 -1.10
CA LEU A 147 -14.35 16.43 -0.06
C LEU A 147 -14.30 15.39 1.07
N ASN A 148 -15.43 14.79 1.43
CA ASN A 148 -15.50 13.71 2.40
C ASN A 148 -14.76 12.45 1.90
N GLU A 149 -14.86 12.12 0.61
CA GLU A 149 -14.08 11.02 0.02
C GLU A 149 -12.56 11.27 0.17
N PHE A 150 -12.10 12.51 -0.06
CA PHE A 150 -10.70 12.87 0.15
C PHE A 150 -10.27 12.77 1.61
N GLU A 151 -11.11 13.17 2.56
CA GLU A 151 -10.79 13.07 3.99
C GLU A 151 -10.70 11.61 4.43
N ALA A 152 -11.64 10.76 4.01
CA ALA A 152 -11.58 9.31 4.28
C ALA A 152 -10.31 8.68 3.69
N PHE A 153 -9.94 9.04 2.46
CA PHE A 153 -8.72 8.53 1.83
C PHE A 153 -7.43 9.02 2.53
N LYS A 154 -7.43 10.26 3.03
CA LYS A 154 -6.34 10.79 3.87
C LYS A 154 -6.22 10.02 5.19
N GLU A 155 -7.33 9.66 5.84
CA GLU A 155 -7.28 8.85 7.06
C GLU A 155 -6.63 7.48 6.79
N ALA A 156 -7.00 6.83 5.68
CA ALA A 156 -6.37 5.58 5.26
C ALA A 156 -4.86 5.75 4.98
N THR A 157 -4.47 6.85 4.35
CA THR A 157 -3.07 7.20 4.08
C THR A 157 -2.28 7.44 5.36
N SER A 158 -2.85 8.17 6.31
CA SER A 158 -2.27 8.42 7.63
C SER A 158 -2.10 7.13 8.45
N TYR A 159 -3.11 6.26 8.40
CA TYR A 159 -3.02 4.95 9.04
C TYR A 159 -1.91 4.08 8.43
N LEU A 160 -1.77 4.08 7.10
CA LEU A 160 -0.67 3.39 6.42
C LEU A 160 0.70 3.94 6.87
N LEU A 161 0.93 5.25 6.77
CA LEU A 161 2.20 5.88 7.12
C LEU A 161 2.57 5.71 8.60
N GLY A 162 1.57 5.64 9.49
CA GLY A 162 1.79 5.41 10.92
C GLY A 162 2.15 3.95 11.29
N ASN A 163 1.82 2.98 10.43
CA ASN A 163 1.94 1.55 10.77
C ASN A 163 2.86 0.76 9.83
N VAL A 164 3.20 1.30 8.66
CA VAL A 164 4.04 0.66 7.66
C VAL A 164 5.20 1.58 7.32
N GLN A 165 6.41 1.08 7.54
CA GLN A 165 7.61 1.74 7.07
C GLN A 165 7.65 1.67 5.54
N VAL A 166 7.67 2.84 4.89
CA VAL A 166 7.84 3.01 3.46
C VAL A 166 9.30 3.39 3.24
N ASP A 167 10.07 2.48 2.62
CA ASP A 167 11.52 2.66 2.43
C ASP A 167 11.86 3.47 1.16
N ASP A 168 10.90 3.65 0.25
CA ASP A 168 11.07 4.40 -1.00
C ASP A 168 10.70 5.88 -0.78
N ASP A 169 11.68 6.77 -0.95
CA ASP A 169 11.53 8.22 -0.72
C ASP A 169 10.51 8.87 -1.66
N GLU A 170 10.40 8.38 -2.90
CA GLU A 170 9.44 8.85 -3.90
C GLU A 170 8.02 8.53 -3.44
N VAL A 171 7.80 7.28 -3.00
CA VAL A 171 6.52 6.78 -2.50
C VAL A 171 6.14 7.47 -1.20
N PHE A 172 7.08 7.62 -0.27
CA PHE A 172 6.86 8.33 0.98
C PHE A 172 6.45 9.79 0.73
N SER A 173 7.17 10.50 -0.13
CA SER A 173 6.83 11.87 -0.52
C SER A 173 5.47 11.98 -1.19
N PHE A 174 5.13 11.02 -2.05
CA PHE A 174 3.82 10.94 -2.70
C PHE A 174 2.67 10.75 -1.71
N LEU A 175 2.79 9.79 -0.77
CA LEU A 175 1.79 9.57 0.28
C LEU A 175 1.66 10.78 1.21
N HIS A 176 2.76 11.46 1.51
CA HIS A 176 2.72 12.70 2.28
C HIS A 176 1.98 13.81 1.54
N ARG A 177 2.17 13.95 0.22
CA ARG A 177 1.39 14.90 -0.58
C ARG A 177 -0.10 14.60 -0.50
N ILE A 178 -0.50 13.33 -0.64
CA ILE A 178 -1.90 12.90 -0.46
C ILE A 178 -2.44 13.34 0.91
N ASN A 179 -1.68 13.11 1.98
CA ASN A 179 -2.07 13.53 3.33
C ASN A 179 -2.27 15.04 3.50
N THR A 180 -1.63 15.84 2.66
CA THR A 180 -1.78 17.30 2.65
C THR A 180 -2.86 17.81 1.70
N ILE A 181 -3.36 16.98 0.76
CA ILE A 181 -4.39 17.37 -0.22
C ILE A 181 -5.62 17.92 0.51
N SER A 182 -6.10 17.25 1.56
CA SER A 182 -7.30 17.70 2.28
C SER A 182 -7.10 19.06 2.96
N ILE A 183 -5.87 19.46 3.28
CA ILE A 183 -5.56 20.81 3.79
C ILE A 183 -5.71 21.83 2.66
N THR A 184 -5.19 21.52 1.48
CA THR A 184 -5.33 22.37 0.28
C THR A 184 -6.79 22.51 -0.13
N LEU A 185 -7.58 21.45 0.02
CA LEU A 185 -8.99 21.43 -0.38
C LEU A 185 -9.95 22.08 0.64
N LYS A 186 -9.53 22.36 1.88
CA LYS A 186 -10.38 22.99 2.93
C LYS A 186 -10.96 24.34 2.55
N GLY A 187 -10.32 25.06 1.64
CA GLY A 187 -10.76 26.38 1.17
C GLY A 187 -11.55 26.34 -0.13
N VAL A 188 -11.83 25.16 -0.70
CA VAL A 188 -12.49 25.07 -1.99
C VAL A 188 -13.96 25.44 -1.87
N SER A 189 -14.41 26.36 -2.72
CA SER A 189 -15.78 26.84 -2.78
C SER A 189 -16.27 26.84 -4.23
N VAL A 190 -17.53 26.47 -4.44
CA VAL A 190 -18.20 26.52 -5.76
C VAL A 190 -18.24 27.96 -6.32
N GLU A 191 -18.07 28.97 -5.47
CA GLU A 191 -18.26 30.38 -5.82
C GLU A 191 -16.98 31.09 -6.32
N ASP A 192 -15.81 30.43 -6.29
CA ASP A 192 -14.53 31.05 -6.66
C ASP A 192 -13.63 30.15 -7.53
N ASP A 193 -12.46 30.69 -7.92
CA ASP A 193 -11.50 30.02 -8.80
C ASP A 193 -10.83 28.77 -8.19
N SER A 194 -11.02 28.50 -6.90
CA SER A 194 -10.47 27.31 -6.24
C SER A 194 -11.04 26.01 -6.82
N MET A 195 -12.23 26.06 -7.42
CA MET A 195 -12.82 24.94 -8.15
C MET A 195 -11.93 24.42 -9.27
N LYS A 196 -11.14 25.29 -9.88
CA LYS A 196 -10.18 24.88 -10.91
C LYS A 196 -9.14 23.93 -10.34
N GLN A 197 -8.67 24.15 -9.11
CA GLN A 197 -7.67 23.28 -8.47
C GLN A 197 -8.25 21.89 -8.19
N LEU A 198 -9.49 21.84 -7.68
CA LEU A 198 -10.18 20.55 -7.47
C LEU A 198 -10.40 19.82 -8.80
N SER A 199 -10.87 20.53 -9.84
CA SER A 199 -11.08 19.96 -11.17
C SER A 199 -9.79 19.37 -11.75
N GLN A 200 -8.67 20.10 -11.65
CA GLN A 200 -7.37 19.63 -12.11
C GLN A 200 -6.89 18.39 -11.35
N LEU A 201 -7.11 18.36 -10.03
CA LEU A 201 -6.74 17.22 -9.19
C LEU A 201 -7.59 15.97 -9.52
N LEU A 202 -8.90 16.13 -9.65
CA LEU A 202 -9.79 15.05 -10.05
C LEU A 202 -9.39 14.48 -11.42
N TRP A 203 -9.05 15.35 -12.37
CA TRP A 203 -8.60 14.94 -13.69
C TRP A 203 -7.25 14.20 -13.65
N GLU A 204 -6.30 14.67 -12.84
CA GLU A 204 -5.01 13.99 -12.65
C GLU A 204 -5.19 12.58 -12.08
N ILE A 205 -6.04 12.43 -11.06
CA ILE A 205 -6.32 11.14 -10.41
C ILE A 205 -7.05 10.18 -11.35
N LEU A 206 -8.09 10.66 -12.04
CA LEU A 206 -9.04 9.80 -12.76
C LEU A 206 -8.66 9.60 -14.23
N ALA A 207 -8.10 10.60 -14.91
CA ALA A 207 -7.72 10.51 -16.32
C ALA A 207 -6.21 10.22 -16.53
N GLY A 208 -5.44 10.08 -15.44
CA GLY A 208 -4.00 9.76 -15.51
C GLY A 208 -3.14 10.87 -16.12
N PHE A 209 -3.55 12.13 -15.98
CA PHE A 209 -2.86 13.28 -16.56
C PHE A 209 -1.79 13.86 -15.63
N SER A 210 -0.57 14.02 -16.13
CA SER A 210 0.52 14.78 -15.48
C SER A 210 0.64 16.15 -16.13
N TRP A 211 0.69 17.20 -15.32
CA TRP A 211 0.94 18.57 -15.81
C TRP A 211 2.35 18.77 -16.38
N VAL A 212 3.27 17.84 -16.10
CA VAL A 212 4.65 17.85 -16.61
C VAL A 212 4.79 16.97 -17.85
N ASP A 213 4.22 15.76 -17.80
CA ASP A 213 4.49 14.70 -18.79
C ASP A 213 3.32 14.44 -19.75
N GLY A 214 2.15 15.03 -19.50
CA GLY A 214 0.92 14.76 -20.24
C GLY A 214 0.20 13.48 -19.78
N TYR A 215 -0.57 12.87 -20.68
CA TYR A 215 -1.36 11.67 -20.36
C TYR A 215 -0.48 10.44 -20.20
N ARG A 216 -0.81 9.60 -19.22
CA ARG A 216 -0.20 8.30 -19.00
C ARG A 216 -1.18 7.20 -19.39
N ASP A 217 -0.66 6.13 -19.97
CA ASP A 217 -1.46 4.94 -20.34
C ASP A 217 -1.71 3.99 -19.15
N TYR A 218 -1.40 4.44 -17.93
CA TYR A 218 -1.51 3.66 -16.70
C TYR A 218 -1.91 4.54 -15.52
N ASP A 219 -2.48 3.91 -14.48
CA ASP A 219 -2.80 4.58 -13.23
C ASP A 219 -1.52 4.81 -12.41
N TYR A 220 -1.09 6.07 -12.35
CA TYR A 220 0.12 6.46 -11.62
C TYR A 220 -0.02 6.21 -10.11
N PHE A 221 -1.18 6.48 -9.53
CA PHE A 221 -1.40 6.30 -8.10
C PHE A 221 -1.31 4.82 -7.75
N ASP A 222 -1.98 3.96 -8.52
CA ASP A 222 -1.89 2.51 -8.36
C ASP A 222 -0.44 2.00 -8.52
N SER A 223 0.30 2.52 -9.49
CA SER A 223 1.72 2.17 -9.68
C SER A 223 2.60 2.53 -8.48
N MET A 224 2.30 3.66 -7.81
CA MET A 224 3.00 4.08 -6.60
C MET A 224 2.63 3.20 -5.40
N PHE A 225 1.38 2.76 -5.31
CA PHE A 225 0.92 1.91 -4.21
C PHE A 225 1.47 0.49 -4.29
N HIS A 226 1.71 -0.02 -5.50
CA HIS A 226 2.39 -1.30 -5.71
C HIS A 226 3.86 -1.31 -5.28
N LYS A 227 4.50 -0.13 -5.15
CA LYS A 227 5.88 0.00 -4.65
C LYS A 227 5.98 -0.07 -3.12
N ILE A 228 4.86 0.05 -2.39
CA ILE A 228 4.83 0.02 -0.90
C ILE A 228 5.18 -1.36 -0.38
#